data_AF-A0AAE2Y198-F1
#
_entry.id   AF-A0AAE2Y198-F1
#
_cell.length_a   1.000
_cell.length_b   1.000
_cell.length_c   1.000
_cell.angle_alpha   90.00
_cell.angle_beta   90.00
_cell.angle_gamma   90.00
#
_symmetry.space_group_name_H-M   'P 1'
#
loop_
_entity.id
_entity.type
_entity.pdbx_description
1 polymer ?
#
loop_
_entity_poly.entity_id
_entity_poly.type
_entity_poly.pdbx_seq_one_letter_code
_entity_poly.pdbx_strand_id
1 'polypeptide(L)'
;MSGFSLKRLRWSDVFVFKGEYEVVFPERGLVLLEGLNEDTGGSNGSGKTSFLNLVSTVLFEENGSGLVKDKVVHRGCSGGFIECEFNDYRVLYRRGRGVSDWLVYRGDEVLKGKRLGETREILVNLVGMDYRRYRTMVHLIQGSTLGFVGMSGGERLSMMSEVLGVDDYNRASVYCGEVVRDLEVGLDKCLAELNRVMDELRFLEGAVVECERVMVDAGDIFGRRDGLRVEVGELEERYKGLVREFSQLKTGLDGGESQRRSLLAYLKSLEGEKRMALETLVKIKDCRVRLEGLLEEEKRLEERLVDIDLLKRMVEEREQEVREIRGLIGKREGRLEEVRGWVGIEVGIFDTD
;
A
#
# COMPACT_ATOMS: atom_id res chain seq x y z
N MET A 1 62.04 34.74 -20.87
CA MET A 1 62.67 33.84 -21.86
C MET A 1 64.08 34.33 -22.13
N SER A 2 65.10 33.51 -21.90
CA SER A 2 66.43 33.78 -22.45
C SER A 2 66.33 33.68 -23.97
N GLY A 3 66.74 34.73 -24.70
CA GLY A 3 66.72 34.72 -26.16
C GLY A 3 67.52 33.55 -26.75
N PHE A 4 67.19 33.13 -27.97
CA PHE A 4 67.97 32.15 -28.72
C PHE A 4 69.39 32.68 -28.96
N SER A 5 70.41 32.00 -28.43
CA SER A 5 71.83 32.34 -28.61
C SER A 5 72.59 31.13 -29.13
N LEU A 6 73.11 31.24 -30.37
CA LEU A 6 73.92 30.22 -31.02
C LEU A 6 75.35 30.25 -30.46
N LYS A 7 75.84 29.11 -29.95
CA LYS A 7 77.17 28.98 -29.32
C LYS A 7 78.16 28.24 -30.22
N ARG A 8 77.72 27.17 -30.87
CA ARG A 8 78.57 26.32 -31.72
C ARG A 8 77.78 25.76 -32.88
N LEU A 9 78.44 25.59 -34.01
CA LEU A 9 77.90 24.89 -35.16
C LEU A 9 78.98 23.97 -35.74
N ARG A 10 78.67 22.69 -35.89
CA ARG A 10 79.52 21.67 -36.51
C ARG A 10 78.75 20.98 -37.63
N TRP A 11 79.38 20.70 -38.76
CA TRP A 11 78.71 20.04 -39.87
C TRP A 11 79.66 19.17 -40.68
N SER A 12 79.12 18.15 -41.36
CA SER A 12 79.86 17.33 -42.30
C SER A 12 79.04 16.97 -43.52
N ASP A 13 79.65 17.13 -44.69
CA ASP A 13 79.09 16.64 -45.97
C ASP A 13 77.69 17.19 -46.26
N VAL A 14 77.52 18.49 -46.08
CA VAL A 14 76.25 19.21 -46.22
C VAL A 14 76.39 20.36 -47.21
N PHE A 15 75.40 20.53 -48.09
CA PHE A 15 75.38 21.58 -49.10
C PHE A 15 76.64 21.59 -49.97
N VAL A 16 77.38 22.70 -49.99
CA VAL A 16 78.64 22.86 -50.72
C VAL A 16 79.85 22.36 -49.93
N PHE A 17 79.68 22.07 -48.64
CA PHE A 17 80.77 21.70 -47.74
C PHE A 17 80.98 20.18 -47.75
N LYS A 18 82.19 19.75 -48.13
CA LYS A 18 82.60 18.34 -48.14
C LYS A 18 83.69 18.12 -47.10
N GLY A 19 83.48 17.20 -46.17
CA GLY A 19 84.29 17.04 -44.96
C GLY A 19 83.72 17.74 -43.73
N GLU A 20 84.43 17.64 -42.61
CA GLU A 20 84.00 18.16 -41.30
C GLU A 20 84.48 19.58 -41.04
N TYR A 21 83.57 20.42 -40.55
CA TYR A 21 83.84 21.82 -40.20
C TYR A 21 83.17 22.17 -38.88
N GLU A 22 83.73 23.13 -38.16
CA GLU A 22 83.22 23.63 -36.90
C GLU A 22 83.47 25.14 -36.76
N VAL A 23 82.53 25.84 -36.13
CA VAL A 23 82.70 27.22 -35.70
C VAL A 23 82.10 27.40 -34.31
N VAL A 24 82.81 28.15 -33.47
CA VAL A 24 82.35 28.59 -32.15
C VAL A 24 82.07 30.08 -32.23
N PHE A 25 80.88 30.49 -31.81
CA PHE A 25 80.45 31.87 -31.81
C PHE A 25 80.74 32.53 -30.46
N PRO A 26 81.11 33.82 -30.44
CA PRO A 26 81.21 34.57 -29.20
C PRO A 26 79.82 34.73 -28.57
N GLU A 27 79.75 34.80 -27.24
CA GLU A 27 78.48 34.97 -26.52
C GLU A 27 77.74 36.26 -26.90
N ARG A 28 78.48 37.31 -27.29
CA ARG A 28 77.96 38.61 -27.70
C ARG A 28 78.89 39.25 -28.74
N GLY A 29 78.32 40.10 -29.59
CA GLY A 29 79.07 40.93 -30.54
C GLY A 29 78.61 40.73 -31.98
N LEU A 30 79.40 41.28 -32.90
CA LEU A 30 79.16 41.18 -34.34
C LEU A 30 80.14 40.15 -34.93
N VAL A 31 79.61 39.16 -35.64
CA VAL A 31 80.41 38.18 -36.39
C VAL A 31 80.27 38.47 -37.88
N LEU A 32 81.40 38.68 -38.55
CA LEU A 32 81.45 38.86 -39.99
C LEU A 32 81.78 37.54 -40.68
N LEU A 33 80.89 37.09 -41.56
CA LEU A 33 81.13 35.91 -42.40
C LEU A 33 81.71 36.34 -43.76
N GLU A 34 83.02 36.19 -43.88
CA GLU A 34 83.73 36.34 -45.15
C GLU A 34 83.81 35.01 -45.90
N GLY A 35 84.06 35.09 -47.20
CA GLY A 35 84.02 33.93 -48.07
C GLY A 35 84.58 34.30 -49.43
N LEU A 36 85.50 33.48 -49.90
CA LEU A 36 86.23 33.64 -51.14
C LEU A 36 85.86 32.47 -52.04
N ASN A 37 85.45 32.76 -53.26
CA ASN A 37 85.26 31.77 -54.30
C ASN A 37 86.52 31.75 -55.15
N GLU A 38 87.32 30.69 -55.00
CA GLU A 38 88.59 30.53 -55.71
C GLU A 38 88.40 30.45 -57.24
N ASP A 39 87.24 29.99 -57.71
CA ASP A 39 86.95 29.85 -59.15
C ASP A 39 86.67 31.20 -59.83
N THR A 40 86.10 32.16 -59.10
CA THR A 40 85.65 33.46 -59.65
C THR A 40 86.40 34.66 -59.09
N GLY A 41 87.27 34.44 -58.09
CA GLY A 41 88.00 35.51 -57.38
C GLY A 41 87.10 36.46 -56.56
N GLY A 42 85.81 36.16 -56.43
CA GLY A 42 84.81 37.00 -55.74
C GLY A 42 84.19 36.32 -54.52
N SER A 43 83.24 36.99 -53.85
CA SER A 43 82.54 36.43 -52.69
C SER A 43 81.31 35.58 -53.07
N ASN A 44 80.80 35.69 -54.30
CA ASN A 44 79.58 35.01 -54.72
C ASN A 44 79.85 33.53 -55.00
N GLY A 45 78.96 32.65 -54.54
CA GLY A 45 79.13 31.20 -54.68
C GLY A 45 80.09 30.56 -53.66
N SER A 46 80.68 31.32 -52.75
CA SER A 46 81.59 30.82 -51.70
C SER A 46 80.91 30.00 -50.58
N GLY A 47 79.58 29.85 -50.62
CA GLY A 47 78.83 29.07 -49.63
C GLY A 47 78.30 29.86 -48.42
N LYS A 48 78.36 31.20 -48.41
CA LYS A 48 77.82 32.02 -47.29
C LYS A 48 76.34 31.77 -46.99
N THR A 49 75.50 31.75 -48.02
CA THR A 49 74.08 31.43 -47.86
C THR A 49 73.88 29.99 -47.42
N SER A 50 74.71 29.06 -47.92
CA SER A 50 74.70 27.66 -47.48
C SER A 50 75.07 27.52 -46.00
N PHE A 51 76.01 28.33 -45.50
CA PHE A 51 76.36 28.39 -44.09
C PHE A 51 75.18 28.87 -43.24
N LEU A 52 74.51 29.96 -43.62
CA LEU A 52 73.32 30.43 -42.89
C LEU A 52 72.18 29.41 -42.91
N ASN A 53 72.04 28.68 -44.02
CA ASN A 53 71.07 27.59 -44.14
C ASN A 53 71.35 26.39 -43.22
N LEU A 54 72.57 26.23 -42.68
CA LEU A 54 72.86 25.16 -41.72
C LEU A 54 71.98 25.32 -40.47
N VAL A 55 71.88 26.54 -39.95
CA VAL A 55 71.12 26.85 -38.72
C VAL A 55 69.63 26.63 -38.92
N SER A 56 69.07 27.07 -40.05
CA SER A 56 67.64 26.83 -40.33
C SER A 56 67.33 25.35 -40.57
N THR A 57 68.25 24.63 -41.22
CA THR A 57 68.06 23.20 -41.51
C THR A 57 68.12 22.35 -40.24
N VAL A 58 69.10 22.60 -39.34
CA VAL A 58 69.23 21.82 -38.09
C VAL A 58 68.07 22.07 -37.13
N LEU A 59 67.48 23.27 -37.12
CA LEU A 59 66.37 23.60 -36.21
C LEU A 59 65.00 23.26 -36.79
N PHE A 60 64.80 23.33 -38.10
CA PHE A 60 63.46 23.29 -38.72
C PHE A 60 63.30 22.34 -39.91
N GLU A 61 64.38 21.73 -40.42
CA GLU A 61 64.38 20.95 -41.68
C GLU A 61 63.87 21.76 -42.88
N GLU A 62 63.98 23.09 -42.78
CA GLU A 62 63.52 24.05 -43.79
C GLU A 62 64.54 25.18 -43.92
N ASN A 63 64.78 25.67 -45.14
CA ASN A 63 65.68 26.77 -45.38
C ASN A 63 65.16 27.72 -46.47
N GLY A 64 65.95 28.72 -46.87
CA GLY A 64 65.52 29.75 -47.84
C GLY A 64 65.09 29.19 -49.21
N SER A 65 65.45 27.94 -49.52
CA SER A 65 65.05 27.21 -50.73
C SER A 65 63.84 26.28 -50.53
N GLY A 66 63.22 26.30 -49.36
CA GLY A 66 62.07 25.47 -48.96
C GLY A 66 62.47 24.26 -48.11
N LEU A 67 61.60 23.25 -48.07
CA LEU A 67 61.82 21.99 -47.34
C LEU A 67 63.06 21.26 -47.87
N VAL A 68 64.02 21.03 -46.99
CA VAL A 68 65.34 20.49 -47.35
C VAL A 68 65.30 18.97 -47.22
N LYS A 69 64.69 18.31 -48.20
CA LYS A 69 64.69 16.84 -48.29
C LYS A 69 66.07 16.33 -48.75
N ASP A 70 66.18 15.84 -49.98
CA ASP A 70 67.41 15.20 -50.47
C ASP A 70 68.51 16.19 -50.88
N LYS A 71 68.25 17.49 -50.77
CA LYS A 71 69.20 18.57 -51.14
C LYS A 71 70.14 18.98 -50.00
N VAL A 72 70.03 18.35 -48.82
CA VAL A 72 70.90 18.65 -47.68
C VAL A 72 72.28 18.03 -47.86
N VAL A 73 72.35 16.75 -48.25
CA VAL A 73 73.60 16.01 -48.33
C VAL A 73 74.44 16.47 -49.53
N HIS A 74 75.73 16.68 -49.31
CA HIS A 74 76.67 17.04 -50.37
C HIS A 74 76.68 15.99 -51.49
N ARG A 75 76.82 16.43 -52.74
CA ARG A 75 76.77 15.54 -53.89
C ARG A 75 77.91 14.52 -53.85
N GLY A 76 77.56 13.23 -53.91
CA GLY A 76 78.52 12.14 -53.85
C GLY A 76 78.79 11.59 -52.44
N CYS A 77 78.17 12.17 -51.41
CA CYS A 77 78.19 11.64 -50.05
C CYS A 77 76.94 10.80 -49.78
N SER A 78 77.07 9.75 -48.94
CA SER A 78 75.98 8.84 -48.57
C SER A 78 75.10 9.37 -47.44
N GLY A 79 75.60 10.37 -46.71
CA GLY A 79 74.93 11.10 -45.65
C GLY A 79 75.77 12.28 -45.18
N GLY A 80 75.21 13.06 -44.26
CA GLY A 80 75.85 14.22 -43.64
C GLY A 80 75.12 14.60 -42.35
N PHE A 81 75.71 15.51 -41.59
CA PHE A 81 75.12 15.98 -40.34
C PHE A 81 75.34 17.48 -40.12
N ILE A 82 74.45 18.06 -39.33
CA ILE A 82 74.57 19.41 -38.78
C ILE A 82 74.31 19.29 -37.29
N GLU A 83 75.22 19.79 -36.49
CA GLU A 83 75.12 19.89 -35.04
C GLU A 83 75.17 21.35 -34.62
N CYS A 84 74.25 21.75 -33.76
CA CYS A 84 74.11 23.10 -33.27
C CYS A 84 74.00 23.10 -31.76
N GLU A 85 74.82 23.89 -31.08
CA GLU A 85 74.65 24.20 -29.66
C GLU A 85 74.08 25.61 -29.54
N PHE A 86 72.93 25.73 -28.88
CA PHE A 86 72.31 27.00 -28.56
C PHE A 86 71.78 26.99 -27.13
N ASN A 87 71.92 28.09 -26.41
CA ASN A 87 71.60 28.15 -24.98
C ASN A 87 72.21 26.95 -24.23
N ASP A 88 71.41 26.11 -23.58
CA ASP A 88 71.86 24.90 -22.87
C ASP A 88 71.53 23.59 -23.63
N TYR A 89 71.24 23.69 -24.92
CA TYR A 89 70.80 22.59 -25.76
C TYR A 89 71.81 22.29 -26.86
N ARG A 90 71.94 21.01 -27.20
CA ARG A 90 72.66 20.53 -28.39
C ARG A 90 71.71 19.77 -29.29
N VAL A 91 71.67 20.11 -30.57
CA VAL A 91 70.80 19.48 -31.57
C VAL A 91 71.66 18.90 -32.67
N LEU A 92 71.52 17.60 -32.90
CA LEU A 92 72.15 16.89 -34.01
C LEU A 92 71.07 16.49 -35.01
N TYR A 93 71.18 17.04 -36.21
CA TYR A 93 70.41 16.64 -37.39
C TYR A 93 71.29 15.80 -38.30
N ARG A 94 70.85 14.58 -38.62
CA ARG A 94 71.52 13.67 -39.55
C ARG A 94 70.61 13.38 -40.72
N ARG A 95 71.19 13.29 -41.92
CA ARG A 95 70.49 12.86 -43.13
C ARG A 95 71.34 11.84 -43.88
N GLY A 96 70.76 10.71 -44.25
CA GLY A 96 71.42 9.69 -45.07
C GLY A 96 70.42 8.77 -45.76
N ARG A 97 70.70 8.36 -47.01
CA ARG A 97 69.85 7.45 -47.83
C ARG A 97 68.34 7.72 -47.74
N GLY A 98 67.92 9.00 -47.74
CA GLY A 98 66.51 9.39 -47.70
C GLY A 98 65.86 9.43 -46.30
N VAL A 99 66.60 9.16 -45.23
CA VAL A 99 66.15 9.21 -43.83
C VAL A 99 66.78 10.39 -43.11
N SER A 100 65.98 11.15 -42.36
CA SER A 100 66.43 12.20 -41.43
C SER A 100 66.21 11.75 -39.99
N ASP A 101 67.12 12.18 -39.10
CA ASP A 101 67.06 11.92 -37.67
C ASP A 101 67.45 13.18 -36.90
N TRP A 102 66.65 13.52 -35.88
CA TRP A 102 66.94 14.57 -34.91
C TRP A 102 67.21 13.97 -33.55
N LEU A 103 68.32 14.38 -32.93
CA LEU A 103 68.62 14.14 -31.54
C LEU A 103 68.83 15.47 -30.84
N VAL A 104 68.06 15.71 -29.78
CA VAL A 104 68.14 16.93 -28.97
C VAL A 104 68.64 16.53 -27.59
N TYR A 105 69.59 17.29 -27.06
CA TYR A 105 70.22 17.04 -25.79
C TYR A 105 70.10 18.26 -24.88
N ARG A 106 69.91 18.03 -23.58
CA ARG A 106 70.09 19.02 -22.52
C ARG A 106 71.02 18.42 -21.47
N GLY A 107 72.30 18.78 -21.53
CA GLY A 107 73.33 18.01 -20.83
C GLY A 107 73.35 16.56 -21.32
N ASP A 108 73.20 15.60 -20.41
CA ASP A 108 73.18 14.16 -20.73
C ASP A 108 71.77 13.62 -21.08
N GLU A 109 70.72 14.44 -20.91
CA GLU A 109 69.34 14.04 -21.19
C GLU A 109 69.02 14.14 -22.69
N VAL A 110 68.41 13.10 -23.26
CA VAL A 110 67.93 13.09 -24.65
C VAL A 110 66.44 13.46 -24.70
N LEU A 111 66.15 14.57 -25.36
CA LEU A 111 64.80 15.09 -25.59
C LEU A 111 64.33 14.66 -26.99
N LYS A 112 63.71 13.49 -27.11
CA LYS A 112 63.25 12.97 -28.41
C LYS A 112 61.80 12.49 -28.34
N GLY A 113 60.99 12.89 -29.32
CA GLY A 113 59.63 12.37 -29.49
C GLY A 113 59.62 10.95 -30.07
N LYS A 114 58.49 10.25 -29.95
CA LYS A 114 58.31 8.91 -30.55
C LYS A 114 58.35 8.96 -32.07
N ARG A 115 58.00 10.10 -32.65
CA ARG A 115 58.02 10.39 -34.09
C ARG A 115 58.88 11.63 -34.38
N LEU A 116 59.33 11.76 -35.63
CA LEU A 116 60.10 12.93 -36.08
C LEU A 116 59.31 14.24 -35.89
N GLY A 117 57.99 14.22 -36.14
CA GLY A 117 57.11 15.38 -35.91
C GLY A 117 57.07 15.85 -34.46
N GLU A 118 56.97 14.92 -33.51
CA GLU A 118 57.00 15.25 -32.06
C GLU A 118 58.37 15.84 -31.66
N THR A 119 59.46 15.34 -32.23
CA THR A 119 60.80 15.89 -31.99
C THR A 119 60.94 17.32 -32.56
N ARG A 120 60.31 17.58 -33.70
CA ARG A 120 60.23 18.93 -34.29
C ARG A 120 59.44 19.89 -33.41
N GLU A 121 58.32 19.45 -32.84
CA GLU A 121 57.52 20.27 -31.91
C GLU A 121 58.30 20.60 -30.64
N ILE A 122 59.04 19.62 -30.09
CA ILE A 122 59.97 19.85 -28.97
C ILE A 122 60.98 20.94 -29.36
N LEU A 123 61.63 20.83 -30.52
CA LEU A 123 62.59 21.83 -30.99
C LEU A 123 61.98 23.23 -31.15
N VAL A 124 60.80 23.34 -31.77
CA VAL A 124 60.10 24.63 -31.93
C VAL A 124 59.79 25.25 -30.57
N ASN A 125 59.38 24.45 -29.58
CA ASN A 125 59.13 24.92 -28.22
C ASN A 125 60.42 25.37 -27.51
N LEU A 126 61.53 24.65 -27.70
CA LEU A 126 62.82 25.00 -27.11
C LEU A 126 63.42 26.29 -27.71
N VAL A 127 63.28 26.47 -29.02
CA VAL A 127 63.71 27.69 -29.73
C VAL A 127 62.74 28.85 -29.46
N GLY A 128 61.47 28.56 -29.15
CA GLY A 128 60.42 29.53 -28.85
C GLY A 128 59.79 30.18 -30.07
N MET A 129 60.10 29.70 -31.27
CA MET A 129 59.57 30.22 -32.52
C MET A 129 59.58 29.15 -33.62
N ASP A 130 58.64 29.25 -34.55
CA ASP A 130 58.61 28.41 -35.74
C ASP A 130 59.54 28.96 -36.85
N TYR A 131 59.67 28.22 -37.96
CA TYR A 131 60.52 28.63 -39.07
C TYR A 131 60.08 29.96 -39.70
N ARG A 132 58.77 30.22 -39.77
CA ARG A 132 58.22 31.46 -40.32
C ARG A 132 58.72 32.66 -39.51
N ARG A 133 58.60 32.60 -38.18
CA ARG A 133 59.09 33.63 -37.26
C ARG A 133 60.61 33.76 -37.31
N TYR A 134 61.34 32.66 -37.32
CA TYR A 134 62.81 32.66 -37.47
C TYR A 134 63.25 33.40 -38.74
N ARG A 135 62.63 33.11 -39.89
CA ARG A 135 62.93 33.77 -41.17
C ARG A 135 62.59 35.26 -41.17
N THR A 136 61.58 35.69 -40.44
CA THR A 136 61.17 37.10 -40.43
C THR A 136 61.95 37.93 -39.41
N MET A 137 62.31 37.36 -38.25
CA MET A 137 62.86 38.10 -37.12
C MET A 137 64.36 37.89 -36.90
N VAL A 138 64.88 36.70 -37.20
CA VAL A 138 66.26 36.31 -36.87
C VAL A 138 67.13 36.22 -38.13
N HIS A 139 66.62 35.58 -39.19
CA HIS A 139 67.36 35.33 -40.42
C HIS A 139 66.90 36.23 -41.58
N LEU A 140 67.45 37.44 -41.64
CA LEU A 140 67.19 38.40 -42.71
C LEU A 140 67.98 38.00 -43.97
N ILE A 141 67.28 37.46 -44.98
CA ILE A 141 67.88 37.02 -46.23
C ILE A 141 68.20 38.24 -47.12
N GLN A 142 69.28 38.16 -47.89
CA GLN A 142 69.64 39.19 -48.87
C GLN A 142 68.50 39.42 -49.88
N GLY A 143 68.04 40.67 -50.02
CA GLY A 143 66.89 41.04 -50.86
C GLY A 143 65.52 40.87 -50.20
N SER A 144 65.45 40.38 -48.95
CA SER A 144 64.19 40.20 -48.20
C SER A 144 63.97 41.26 -47.12
N THR A 145 64.51 42.48 -47.29
CA THR A 145 64.31 43.63 -46.38
C THR A 145 62.84 44.01 -46.16
N LEU A 146 61.93 43.46 -46.96
CA LEU A 146 60.48 43.55 -46.82
C LEU A 146 59.86 42.48 -45.91
N GLY A 147 60.65 41.62 -45.24
CA GLY A 147 60.14 40.51 -44.43
C GLY A 147 59.08 40.94 -43.40
N PHE A 148 59.47 41.68 -42.38
CA PHE A 148 58.52 42.28 -41.43
C PHE A 148 57.91 43.58 -41.94
N VAL A 149 58.72 44.42 -42.63
CA VAL A 149 58.31 45.77 -43.07
C VAL A 149 57.26 45.73 -44.21
N GLY A 150 57.30 44.70 -45.05
CA GLY A 150 56.40 44.51 -46.18
C GLY A 150 55.15 43.67 -45.87
N MET A 151 55.00 43.17 -44.64
CA MET A 151 53.76 42.53 -44.19
C MET A 151 52.63 43.54 -44.10
N SER A 152 51.40 43.08 -44.39
CA SER A 152 50.20 43.90 -44.18
C SER A 152 50.03 44.28 -42.70
N GLY A 153 49.20 45.29 -42.41
CA GLY A 153 48.92 45.70 -41.03
C GLY A 153 48.41 44.55 -40.16
N GLY A 154 47.51 43.72 -40.70
CA GLY A 154 46.98 42.54 -40.01
C GLY A 154 48.03 41.46 -39.76
N GLU A 155 48.88 41.16 -40.75
CA GLU A 155 49.95 40.16 -40.60
C GLU A 155 51.00 40.60 -39.57
N ARG A 156 51.39 41.88 -39.56
CA ARG A 156 52.29 42.42 -38.55
C ARG A 156 51.69 42.32 -37.15
N LEU A 157 50.41 42.67 -37.00
CA LEU A 157 49.73 42.58 -35.72
C LEU A 157 49.63 41.13 -35.22
N SER A 158 49.23 40.19 -36.09
CA SER A 158 49.19 38.76 -35.75
C SER A 158 50.56 38.27 -35.30
N MET A 159 51.61 38.56 -36.06
CA MET A 159 52.97 38.14 -35.74
C MET A 159 53.48 38.77 -34.44
N MET A 160 53.12 40.02 -34.13
CA MET A 160 53.45 40.66 -32.85
C MET A 160 52.66 40.04 -31.69
N SER A 161 51.36 39.80 -31.85
CA SER A 161 50.52 39.12 -30.84
C SER A 161 51.05 37.74 -30.49
N GLU A 162 51.47 36.99 -31.52
CA GLU A 162 52.08 35.67 -31.40
C GLU A 162 53.42 35.70 -30.63
N VAL A 163 54.29 36.68 -30.91
CA VAL A 163 55.56 36.87 -30.18
C VAL A 163 55.33 37.27 -28.72
N LEU A 164 54.32 38.10 -28.49
CA LEU A 164 53.95 38.56 -27.16
C LEU A 164 53.15 37.51 -26.37
N GLY A 165 52.77 36.38 -26.99
CA GLY A 165 51.99 35.31 -26.36
C GLY A 165 50.53 35.70 -26.08
N VAL A 166 50.00 36.72 -26.76
CA VAL A 166 48.62 37.21 -26.55
C VAL A 166 47.58 36.16 -27.00
N ASP A 167 47.94 35.34 -27.99
CA ASP A 167 47.06 34.27 -28.48
C ASP A 167 46.76 33.19 -27.44
N ASP A 168 47.67 32.99 -26.46
CA ASP A 168 47.45 32.05 -25.36
C ASP A 168 46.27 32.50 -24.48
N TYR A 169 46.14 33.81 -24.26
CA TYR A 169 45.02 34.40 -23.53
C TYR A 169 43.71 34.31 -24.32
N ASN A 170 43.75 34.50 -25.64
CA ASN A 170 42.58 34.31 -26.48
C ASN A 170 42.08 32.86 -26.43
N ARG A 171 42.98 31.87 -26.52
CA ARG A 171 42.61 30.45 -26.38
C ARG A 171 42.04 30.14 -25.00
N ALA A 172 42.65 30.67 -23.94
CA ALA A 172 42.13 30.49 -22.59
C ALA A 172 40.72 31.09 -22.42
N SER A 173 40.48 32.28 -22.98
CA SER A 173 39.18 32.95 -22.94
C SER A 173 38.08 32.13 -23.62
N VAL A 174 38.35 31.60 -24.83
CA VAL A 174 37.41 30.73 -25.55
C VAL A 174 37.10 29.46 -24.74
N TYR A 175 38.15 28.81 -24.22
CA TYR A 175 37.98 27.60 -23.40
C TYR A 175 37.16 27.87 -22.14
N CYS A 176 37.42 28.96 -21.42
CA CYS A 176 36.62 29.34 -20.26
C CYS A 176 35.16 29.59 -20.63
N GLY A 177 34.89 30.20 -21.79
CA GLY A 177 33.52 30.39 -22.30
C GLY A 177 32.79 29.07 -22.56
N GLU A 178 33.47 28.09 -23.16
CA GLU A 178 32.92 26.74 -23.36
C GLU A 178 32.61 26.04 -22.03
N VAL A 179 33.53 26.09 -21.07
CA VAL A 179 33.33 25.50 -19.74
C VAL A 179 32.15 26.14 -19.00
N VAL A 180 32.02 27.46 -19.03
CA VAL A 180 30.89 28.16 -18.40
C VAL A 180 29.56 27.71 -19.02
N ARG A 181 29.48 27.67 -20.35
CA ARG A 181 28.28 27.23 -21.06
C ARG A 181 27.91 25.79 -20.71
N ASP A 182 28.88 24.89 -20.63
CA ASP A 182 28.63 23.50 -20.26
C ASP A 182 28.12 23.36 -18.82
N LEU A 183 28.66 24.17 -17.90
CA LEU A 183 28.19 24.23 -16.51
C LEU A 183 26.76 24.79 -16.41
N GLU A 184 26.42 25.83 -17.18
CA GLU A 184 25.06 26.39 -17.23
C GLU A 184 24.05 25.34 -17.71
N VAL A 185 24.37 24.62 -18.80
CA VAL A 185 23.52 23.53 -19.31
C VAL A 185 23.38 22.40 -18.29
N GLY A 186 24.44 22.10 -17.54
CA GLY A 186 24.40 21.13 -16.45
C GLY A 186 23.49 21.58 -15.31
N LEU A 187 23.58 22.84 -14.91
CA LEU A 187 22.75 23.44 -13.86
C LEU A 187 21.27 23.40 -14.22
N ASP A 188 20.91 23.78 -15.46
CA ASP A 188 19.52 23.75 -15.93
C ASP A 188 18.91 22.35 -15.88
N LYS A 189 19.69 21.32 -16.22
CA LYS A 189 19.24 19.92 -16.10
C LYS A 189 18.98 19.53 -14.64
N CYS A 190 19.91 19.85 -13.75
CA CYS A 190 19.75 19.57 -12.32
C CYS A 190 18.54 20.30 -11.73
N LEU A 191 18.28 21.54 -12.13
CA LEU A 191 17.11 22.30 -11.70
C LEU A 191 15.81 21.67 -12.23
N ALA A 192 15.79 21.20 -13.47
CA ALA A 192 14.63 20.50 -14.02
C ALA A 192 14.36 19.17 -13.29
N GLU A 193 15.39 18.40 -12.97
CA GLU A 193 15.26 17.18 -12.17
C GLU A 193 14.76 17.48 -10.75
N LEU A 194 15.29 18.52 -10.10
CA LEU A 194 14.85 18.95 -8.78
C LEU A 194 13.36 19.30 -8.78
N ASN A 195 12.90 20.07 -9.76
CA ASN A 195 11.48 20.42 -9.89
C ASN A 195 10.60 19.17 -10.09
N ARG A 196 11.04 18.21 -10.91
CA ARG A 196 10.34 16.93 -11.12
C ARG A 196 10.17 16.16 -9.81
N VAL A 197 11.25 16.03 -9.02
CA VAL A 197 11.23 15.34 -7.73
C VAL A 197 10.35 16.09 -6.72
N MET A 198 10.39 17.42 -6.71
CA MET A 198 9.52 18.23 -5.86
C MET A 198 8.03 18.03 -6.18
N ASP A 199 7.67 17.95 -7.45
CA ASP A 199 6.29 17.69 -7.87
C ASP A 199 5.84 16.26 -7.48
N GLU A 200 6.71 15.26 -7.64
CA GLU A 200 6.44 13.90 -7.16
C GLU A 200 6.27 13.84 -5.64
N LEU A 201 7.09 14.57 -4.88
CA LEU A 201 6.99 14.64 -3.43
C LEU A 201 5.65 15.27 -3.01
N ARG A 202 5.24 16.38 -3.63
CA ARG A 202 3.94 17.02 -3.36
C ARG A 202 2.77 16.10 -3.65
N PHE A 203 2.85 15.32 -4.73
CA PHE A 203 1.82 14.33 -5.05
C PHE A 203 1.72 13.24 -3.97
N LEU A 204 2.86 12.71 -3.52
CA LEU A 204 2.91 11.72 -2.45
C LEU A 204 2.43 12.27 -1.11
N GLU A 205 2.79 13.49 -0.75
CA GLU A 205 2.29 14.17 0.45
C GLU A 205 0.75 14.28 0.41
N GLY A 206 0.17 14.64 -0.74
CA GLY A 206 -1.29 14.65 -0.90
C GLY A 206 -1.92 13.27 -0.76
N ALA A 207 -1.30 12.22 -1.30
CA ALA A 207 -1.77 10.85 -1.16
C ALA A 207 -1.73 10.36 0.30
N VAL A 208 -0.69 10.73 1.07
CA VAL A 208 -0.58 10.40 2.50
C VAL A 208 -1.73 11.01 3.29
N VAL A 209 -2.05 12.29 3.07
CA VAL A 209 -3.17 12.96 3.74
C VAL A 209 -4.51 12.25 3.46
N GLU A 210 -4.75 11.83 2.22
CA GLU A 210 -5.97 11.07 1.90
C GLU A 210 -5.98 9.68 2.56
N CYS A 211 -4.83 9.00 2.60
CA CYS A 211 -4.69 7.73 3.34
C CYS A 211 -4.97 7.89 4.84
N GLU A 212 -4.47 8.97 5.46
CA GLU A 212 -4.76 9.28 6.86
C GLU A 212 -6.26 9.50 7.08
N ARG A 213 -6.94 10.19 6.16
CA ARG A 213 -8.40 10.39 6.24
C ARG A 213 -9.15 9.06 6.17
N VAL A 214 -8.78 8.20 5.22
CA VAL A 214 -9.38 6.86 5.09
C VAL A 214 -9.12 6.00 6.34
N MET A 215 -7.95 6.12 6.98
CA MET A 215 -7.67 5.40 8.23
C MET A 215 -8.57 5.85 9.38
N VAL A 216 -8.85 7.15 9.50
CA VAL A 216 -9.80 7.68 10.48
C VAL A 216 -11.21 7.15 10.20
N ASP A 217 -11.68 7.25 8.96
CA ASP A 217 -13.01 6.76 8.56
C ASP A 217 -13.16 5.25 8.82
N ALA A 218 -12.12 4.46 8.55
CA ALA A 218 -12.10 3.03 8.83
C ALA A 218 -12.19 2.75 10.34
N GLY A 219 -11.47 3.53 11.17
CA GLY A 219 -11.55 3.45 12.63
C GLY A 219 -12.97 3.66 13.15
N ASP A 220 -13.68 4.67 12.65
CA ASP A 220 -15.07 4.95 13.00
C ASP A 220 -16.02 3.80 12.60
N ILE A 221 -15.83 3.24 11.40
CA ILE A 221 -16.61 2.09 10.93
C ILE A 221 -16.37 0.87 11.82
N PHE A 222 -15.11 0.58 12.19
CA PHE A 222 -14.80 -0.52 13.10
C PHE A 222 -15.43 -0.31 14.47
N GLY A 223 -15.37 0.91 15.02
CA GLY A 223 -16.06 1.26 16.27
C GLY A 223 -17.57 1.00 16.20
N ARG A 224 -18.24 1.43 15.12
CA ARG A 224 -19.67 1.17 14.90
C ARG A 224 -19.98 -0.32 14.77
N ARG A 225 -19.17 -1.06 14.03
CA ARG A 225 -19.32 -2.52 13.86
C ARG A 225 -19.24 -3.23 15.21
N ASP A 226 -18.25 -2.87 16.03
CA ASP A 226 -18.06 -3.50 17.32
C ASP A 226 -19.21 -3.15 18.29
N GLY A 227 -19.72 -1.92 18.26
CA GLY A 227 -20.94 -1.52 18.98
C GLY A 227 -22.18 -2.33 18.58
N LEU A 228 -22.45 -2.44 17.27
CA LEU A 228 -23.55 -3.26 16.75
C LEU A 228 -23.41 -4.74 17.14
N ARG A 229 -22.19 -5.26 17.20
CA ARG A 229 -21.93 -6.65 17.60
C ARG A 229 -22.31 -6.89 19.06
N VAL A 230 -22.05 -5.93 19.94
CA VAL A 230 -22.48 -5.99 21.34
C VAL A 230 -24.00 -5.96 21.42
N GLU A 231 -24.65 -5.04 20.71
CA GLU A 231 -26.12 -4.92 20.70
C GLU A 231 -26.82 -6.18 20.17
N VAL A 232 -26.28 -6.79 19.11
CA VAL A 232 -26.76 -8.10 18.61
C VAL A 232 -26.63 -9.18 19.69
N GLY A 233 -25.51 -9.23 20.41
CA GLY A 233 -25.32 -10.18 21.50
C GLY A 233 -26.33 -10.00 22.64
N GLU A 234 -26.63 -8.75 23.02
CA GLU A 234 -27.65 -8.45 24.03
C GLU A 234 -29.06 -8.85 23.57
N LEU A 235 -29.39 -8.58 22.30
CA LEU A 235 -30.67 -8.98 21.70
C LEU A 235 -30.81 -10.50 21.61
N GLU A 236 -29.74 -11.22 21.27
CA GLU A 236 -29.73 -12.68 21.25
C GLU A 236 -29.98 -13.27 22.64
N GLU A 237 -29.36 -12.73 23.69
CA GLU A 237 -29.61 -13.18 25.06
C GLU A 237 -31.04 -12.84 25.53
N ARG A 238 -31.56 -11.66 25.20
CA ARG A 238 -32.96 -11.31 25.45
C ARG A 238 -33.91 -12.28 24.74
N TYR A 239 -33.64 -12.60 23.47
CA TYR A 239 -34.45 -13.54 22.71
C TYR A 239 -34.44 -14.93 23.35
N LYS A 240 -33.27 -15.45 23.75
CA LYS A 240 -33.16 -16.71 24.49
C LYS A 240 -33.95 -16.68 25.80
N GLY A 241 -33.90 -15.57 26.54
CA GLY A 241 -34.70 -15.36 27.76
C GLY A 241 -36.19 -15.46 27.48
N LEU A 242 -36.68 -14.73 26.48
CA LEU A 242 -38.08 -14.71 26.09
C LEU A 242 -38.57 -16.10 25.63
N VAL A 243 -37.74 -16.84 24.89
CA VAL A 243 -38.04 -18.22 24.48
C VAL A 243 -38.19 -19.14 25.70
N ARG A 244 -37.35 -18.98 26.74
CA ARG A 244 -37.49 -19.74 27.99
C ARG A 244 -38.80 -19.38 28.71
N GLU A 245 -39.12 -18.10 28.84
CA GLU A 245 -40.39 -17.66 29.44
C GLU A 245 -41.60 -18.22 28.69
N PHE A 246 -41.59 -18.14 27.36
CA PHE A 246 -42.67 -18.66 26.54
C PHE A 246 -42.84 -20.18 26.70
N SER A 247 -41.73 -20.91 26.82
CA SER A 247 -41.76 -22.35 27.09
C SER A 247 -42.37 -22.67 28.46
N GLN A 248 -42.02 -21.90 29.50
CA GLN A 248 -42.58 -22.05 30.85
C GLN A 248 -44.08 -21.75 30.86
N LEU A 249 -44.49 -20.63 30.26
CA LEU A 249 -45.90 -20.26 30.11
C LEU A 249 -46.69 -21.35 29.38
N LYS A 250 -46.14 -21.89 28.29
CA LYS A 250 -46.76 -23.01 27.57
C LYS A 250 -46.97 -24.23 28.45
N THR A 251 -45.95 -24.65 29.21
CA THR A 251 -46.09 -25.77 30.14
C THR A 251 -47.10 -25.50 31.26
N GLY A 252 -47.17 -24.26 31.76
CA GLY A 252 -48.17 -23.85 32.74
C GLY A 252 -49.59 -23.88 32.18
N LEU A 253 -49.76 -23.47 30.91
CA LEU A 253 -51.05 -23.50 30.20
C LEU A 253 -51.52 -24.95 29.97
N ASP A 254 -50.62 -25.85 29.56
CA ASP A 254 -50.91 -27.28 29.40
C ASP A 254 -51.30 -27.92 30.75
N GLY A 255 -50.63 -27.53 31.84
CA GLY A 255 -50.98 -27.94 33.21
C GLY A 255 -52.35 -27.42 33.65
N GLY A 256 -52.65 -26.16 33.39
CA GLY A 256 -53.94 -25.53 33.68
C GLY A 256 -55.08 -26.15 32.87
N GLU A 257 -54.86 -26.46 31.59
CA GLU A 257 -55.83 -27.19 30.78
C GLU A 257 -56.11 -28.59 31.35
N SER A 258 -55.07 -29.28 31.80
CA SER A 258 -55.20 -30.60 32.43
C SER A 258 -56.04 -30.52 33.70
N GLN A 259 -55.76 -29.54 34.58
CA GLN A 259 -56.58 -29.26 35.76
C GLN A 259 -58.03 -28.91 35.41
N ARG A 260 -58.25 -28.09 34.38
CA ARG A 260 -59.60 -27.74 33.90
C ARG A 260 -60.37 -28.97 33.46
N ARG A 261 -59.73 -29.91 32.74
CA ARG A 261 -60.34 -31.18 32.34
C ARG A 261 -60.71 -32.04 33.55
N SER A 262 -59.82 -32.14 34.54
CA SER A 262 -60.10 -32.87 35.78
C SER A 262 -61.27 -32.28 36.57
N LEU A 263 -61.34 -30.96 36.72
CA LEU A 263 -62.45 -30.27 37.40
C LEU A 263 -63.78 -30.43 36.66
N LEU A 264 -63.77 -30.37 35.32
CA LEU A 264 -64.96 -30.64 34.51
C LEU A 264 -65.48 -32.07 34.68
N ALA A 265 -64.57 -33.06 34.75
CA ALA A 265 -64.94 -34.45 35.04
C ALA A 265 -65.55 -34.59 36.44
N TYR A 266 -64.97 -33.90 37.43
CA TYR A 266 -65.48 -33.88 38.80
C TYR A 266 -66.87 -33.22 38.88
N LEU A 267 -67.08 -32.08 38.23
CA LEU A 267 -68.41 -31.43 38.16
C LEU A 267 -69.46 -32.34 37.52
N LYS A 268 -69.12 -33.06 36.44
CA LYS A 268 -70.03 -34.05 35.84
C LYS A 268 -70.40 -35.17 36.81
N SER A 269 -69.46 -35.62 37.65
CA SER A 269 -69.75 -36.64 38.66
C SER A 269 -70.71 -36.11 39.74
N LEU A 270 -70.49 -34.89 40.22
CA LEU A 270 -71.37 -34.20 41.18
C LEU A 270 -72.77 -33.93 40.60
N GLU A 271 -72.88 -33.58 39.32
CA GLU A 271 -74.18 -33.46 38.66
C GLU A 271 -74.91 -34.81 38.57
N GLY A 272 -74.17 -35.90 38.34
CA GLY A 272 -74.69 -37.26 38.41
C GLY A 272 -75.21 -37.61 39.81
N GLU A 273 -74.43 -37.32 40.85
CA GLU A 273 -74.82 -37.50 42.25
C GLU A 273 -76.05 -36.67 42.62
N LYS A 274 -76.09 -35.40 42.21
CA LYS A 274 -77.25 -34.52 42.41
C LYS A 274 -78.51 -35.08 41.73
N ARG A 275 -78.39 -35.62 40.51
CA ARG A 275 -79.51 -36.23 39.78
C ARG A 275 -80.02 -37.47 40.52
N MET A 276 -79.12 -38.34 41.00
CA MET A 276 -79.50 -39.48 41.84
C MET A 276 -80.20 -39.03 43.13
N ALA A 277 -79.67 -38.03 43.82
CA ALA A 277 -80.27 -37.48 45.03
C ALA A 277 -81.70 -36.97 44.78
N LEU A 278 -81.92 -36.26 43.66
CA LEU A 278 -83.26 -35.80 43.25
C LEU A 278 -84.22 -36.95 42.97
N GLU A 279 -83.78 -38.03 42.32
CA GLU A 279 -84.61 -39.23 42.13
C GLU A 279 -85.01 -39.88 43.45
N THR A 280 -84.10 -40.00 44.40
CA THR A 280 -84.44 -40.46 45.77
C THR A 280 -85.43 -39.54 46.46
N LEU A 281 -85.31 -38.22 46.28
CA LEU A 281 -86.20 -37.24 46.89
C LEU A 281 -87.63 -37.36 46.33
N VAL A 282 -87.77 -37.63 45.03
CA VAL A 282 -89.07 -37.97 44.41
C VAL A 282 -89.64 -39.25 45.01
N LYS A 283 -88.84 -40.32 45.13
CA LYS A 283 -89.29 -41.57 45.76
C LYS A 283 -89.75 -41.36 47.20
N ILE A 284 -89.05 -40.54 47.97
CA ILE A 284 -89.43 -40.18 49.35
C ILE A 284 -90.76 -39.40 49.37
N LYS A 285 -90.95 -38.44 48.46
CA LYS A 285 -92.22 -37.70 48.33
C LYS A 285 -93.39 -38.65 48.03
N ASP A 286 -93.23 -39.58 47.10
CA ASP A 286 -94.26 -40.57 46.76
C ASP A 286 -94.59 -41.51 47.93
N CYS A 287 -93.58 -41.89 48.71
CA CYS A 287 -93.80 -42.63 49.95
C CYS A 287 -94.57 -41.80 50.98
N ARG A 288 -94.31 -40.49 51.08
CA ARG A 288 -95.03 -39.60 52.01
C ARG A 288 -96.51 -39.46 51.65
N VAL A 289 -96.84 -39.29 50.37
CA VAL A 289 -98.24 -39.24 49.90
C VAL A 289 -98.97 -40.55 50.22
N ARG A 290 -98.31 -41.70 50.01
CA ARG A 290 -98.87 -43.00 50.41
C ARG A 290 -99.14 -43.10 51.91
N LEU A 291 -98.23 -42.55 52.73
CA LEU A 291 -98.35 -42.54 54.19
C LEU A 291 -99.48 -41.62 54.66
N GLU A 292 -99.65 -40.45 54.02
CA GLU A 292 -100.76 -39.53 54.25
C GLU A 292 -102.12 -40.20 53.93
N GLY A 293 -102.21 -40.99 52.84
CA GLY A 293 -103.43 -41.74 52.51
C GLY A 293 -103.78 -42.85 53.53
N LEU A 294 -102.77 -43.57 54.05
CA LEU A 294 -103.00 -44.58 55.09
C LEU A 294 -103.48 -43.98 56.41
N LEU A 295 -103.01 -42.77 56.77
CA LEU A 295 -103.48 -42.03 57.94
C LEU A 295 -104.94 -41.57 57.81
N GLU A 296 -105.38 -41.23 56.60
CA GLU A 296 -106.79 -40.92 56.32
C GLU A 296 -107.68 -42.16 56.42
N GLU A 297 -107.20 -43.33 55.96
CA GLU A 297 -107.90 -44.60 56.17
C GLU A 297 -108.00 -44.99 57.64
N GLU A 298 -106.94 -44.76 58.43
CA GLU A 298 -106.93 -45.00 59.87
C GLU A 298 -107.99 -44.17 60.60
N LYS A 299 -108.05 -42.85 60.34
CA LYS A 299 -109.11 -41.98 60.88
C LYS A 299 -110.52 -42.45 60.53
N ARG A 300 -110.71 -42.94 59.30
CA ARG A 300 -112.01 -43.45 58.83
C ARG A 300 -112.43 -44.72 59.57
N LEU A 301 -111.47 -45.55 59.97
CA LEU A 301 -111.72 -46.74 60.79
C LEU A 301 -112.03 -46.38 62.24
N GLU A 302 -111.38 -45.36 62.79
CA GLU A 302 -111.70 -44.82 64.13
C GLU A 302 -113.14 -44.30 64.22
N GLU A 303 -113.62 -43.57 63.20
CA GLU A 303 -115.02 -43.10 63.15
C GLU A 303 -116.02 -44.28 63.15
N ARG A 304 -115.73 -45.36 62.41
CA ARG A 304 -116.60 -46.55 62.37
C ARG A 304 -116.60 -47.34 63.68
N LEU A 305 -115.53 -47.27 64.47
CA LEU A 305 -115.47 -47.86 65.80
C LEU A 305 -116.43 -47.17 66.77
N VAL A 306 -116.58 -45.85 66.65
CA VAL A 306 -117.56 -45.07 67.44
C VAL A 306 -118.99 -45.50 67.13
N ASP A 307 -119.31 -45.72 65.86
CA ASP A 307 -120.64 -46.22 65.44
C ASP A 307 -120.95 -47.63 65.98
N ILE A 308 -119.94 -48.51 66.03
CA ILE A 308 -120.07 -49.88 66.57
C ILE A 308 -120.35 -49.85 68.08
N ASP A 309 -119.72 -48.94 68.82
CA ASP A 309 -119.96 -48.81 70.26
C ASP A 309 -121.37 -48.27 70.58
N LEU A 310 -121.96 -47.46 69.69
CA LEU A 310 -123.35 -47.00 69.81
C LEU A 310 -124.34 -48.15 69.61
N LEU A 311 -124.08 -49.02 68.63
CA LEU A 311 -124.88 -50.22 68.36
C LEU A 311 -124.86 -51.21 69.52
N LYS A 312 -123.72 -51.36 70.23
CA LYS A 312 -123.63 -52.22 71.42
C LYS A 312 -124.57 -51.77 72.54
N ARG A 313 -124.67 -50.46 72.80
CA ARG A 313 -125.58 -49.92 73.85
C ARG A 313 -127.06 -50.18 73.53
N MET A 314 -127.44 -50.11 72.26
CA MET A 314 -128.81 -50.40 71.83
C MET A 314 -129.19 -51.87 72.02
N VAL A 315 -128.22 -52.79 71.93
CA VAL A 315 -128.45 -54.22 72.20
C VAL A 315 -128.66 -54.46 73.70
N GLU A 316 -127.89 -53.81 74.55
CA GLU A 316 -128.01 -53.92 76.02
C GLU A 316 -129.39 -53.44 76.53
N GLU A 317 -129.93 -52.35 75.99
CA GLU A 317 -131.28 -51.87 76.33
C GLU A 317 -132.37 -52.90 75.97
N ARG A 318 -132.25 -53.53 74.80
CA ARG A 318 -133.24 -54.53 74.33
C ARG A 318 -133.19 -55.82 75.15
N GLU A 319 -132.02 -56.24 75.62
CA GLU A 319 -131.88 -57.39 76.52
C GLU A 319 -132.51 -57.16 77.90
N GLN A 320 -132.63 -55.91 78.32
CA GLN A 320 -133.23 -55.53 79.60
C GLN A 320 -134.76 -55.58 79.55
N GLU A 321 -135.37 -55.13 78.44
CA GLU A 321 -136.81 -55.26 78.18
C GLU A 321 -137.27 -56.74 78.14
N VAL A 322 -136.47 -57.63 77.53
CA VAL A 322 -136.77 -59.08 77.46
C VAL A 322 -136.79 -59.73 78.85
N ARG A 323 -135.95 -59.26 79.79
CA ARG A 323 -135.92 -59.76 81.16
C ARG A 323 -137.17 -59.39 81.96
N GLU A 324 -137.72 -58.20 81.77
CA GLU A 324 -138.93 -57.75 82.47
C GLU A 324 -140.18 -58.52 82.02
N ILE A 325 -140.29 -58.81 80.73
CA ILE A 325 -141.41 -59.60 80.17
C ILE A 325 -141.40 -61.03 80.72
N ARG A 326 -140.23 -61.66 80.85
CA ARG A 326 -140.10 -63.01 81.46
C ARG A 326 -140.49 -63.05 82.93
N GLY A 327 -140.26 -61.97 83.68
CA GLY A 327 -140.64 -61.89 85.10
C GLY A 327 -142.16 -61.80 85.34
N LEU A 328 -142.92 -61.28 84.37
CA LEU A 328 -144.38 -61.15 84.46
C LEU A 328 -145.12 -62.46 84.13
N ILE A 329 -144.55 -63.29 83.26
CA ILE A 329 -145.12 -64.60 82.88
C ILE A 329 -145.09 -65.57 84.07
N GLY A 330 -143.95 -65.65 84.79
CA GLY A 330 -143.82 -66.56 85.94
C GLY A 330 -144.74 -66.23 87.14
N LYS A 331 -145.18 -64.97 87.29
CA LYS A 331 -146.11 -64.56 88.36
C LYS A 331 -147.56 -64.96 88.09
N ARG A 332 -147.94 -65.17 86.82
CA ARG A 332 -149.33 -65.56 86.46
C ARG A 332 -149.52 -67.07 86.45
N GLU A 333 -148.49 -67.86 86.18
CA GLU A 333 -148.56 -69.33 86.23
C GLU A 333 -148.65 -69.87 87.67
N GLY A 334 -147.96 -69.25 88.64
CA GLY A 334 -148.05 -69.66 90.06
C GLY A 334 -149.41 -69.43 90.72
N ARG A 335 -150.25 -68.53 90.20
CA ARG A 335 -151.63 -68.34 90.68
C ARG A 335 -152.63 -69.36 90.11
N LEU A 336 -152.23 -70.10 89.07
CA LEU A 336 -153.04 -71.11 88.38
C LEU A 336 -152.95 -72.50 89.04
N GLU A 337 -151.91 -72.78 89.82
CA GLU A 337 -151.74 -74.05 90.55
C GLU A 337 -152.40 -74.07 91.95
N GLU A 338 -152.59 -72.93 92.61
CA GLU A 338 -153.16 -72.89 93.97
C GLU A 338 -154.69 -73.06 94.02
N VAL A 339 -155.43 -72.71 92.95
CA VAL A 339 -156.90 -72.81 92.93
C VAL A 339 -157.39 -74.16 92.38
N ARG A 340 -156.54 -74.90 91.63
CA ARG A 340 -156.86 -76.22 91.08
C ARG A 340 -156.88 -77.36 92.12
N GLY A 341 -156.54 -77.08 93.38
CA GLY A 341 -156.41 -78.11 94.43
C GLY A 341 -157.62 -78.35 95.34
N TRP A 342 -158.66 -77.50 95.37
CA TRP A 342 -159.69 -77.59 96.44
C TRP A 342 -161.14 -77.90 96.04
N VAL A 343 -161.75 -77.41 94.96
CA VAL A 343 -163.16 -77.81 94.65
C VAL A 343 -163.51 -77.66 93.16
N GLY A 344 -163.72 -78.78 92.45
CA GLY A 344 -164.64 -78.91 91.29
C GLY A 344 -164.19 -78.45 89.89
N ILE A 345 -164.21 -79.43 88.96
CA ILE A 345 -164.72 -79.36 87.56
C ILE A 345 -163.73 -78.98 86.41
N GLU A 346 -163.60 -79.96 85.49
CA GLU A 346 -163.51 -79.92 84.01
C GLU A 346 -162.26 -79.61 83.18
N VAL A 347 -162.22 -80.41 82.08
CA VAL A 347 -161.81 -80.17 80.69
C VAL A 347 -160.31 -79.99 80.40
N GLY A 348 -159.74 -81.02 79.79
CA GLY A 348 -158.52 -80.92 78.98
C GLY A 348 -158.88 -80.72 77.51
N ILE A 349 -158.00 -80.02 76.77
CA ILE A 349 -157.83 -80.08 75.31
C ILE A 349 -156.53 -79.33 74.93
N PHE A 350 -155.67 -80.05 74.20
CA PHE A 350 -154.87 -79.74 72.99
C PHE A 350 -153.71 -78.72 72.88
N ASP A 351 -152.76 -79.16 72.03
CA ASP A 351 -151.92 -78.47 71.01
C ASP A 351 -150.74 -77.59 71.48
N THR A 352 -149.58 -77.49 70.79
CA THR A 352 -149.10 -77.89 69.42
C THR A 352 -147.56 -77.79 69.42
N ASP A 353 -146.90 -78.49 68.50
CA ASP A 353 -145.47 -78.36 68.15
C ASP A 353 -145.02 -76.94 67.74
#